data_AF-A0A0X3X1U5-F1
#
_entry.id   AF-A0A0X3X1U5-F1
#
_cell.length_a   1.000
_cell.length_b   1.000
_cell.length_c   1.000
_cell.angle_alpha   90.00
_cell.angle_beta   90.00
_cell.angle_gamma   90.00
#
_symmetry.space_group_name_H-M   'P 1'
#
loop_
_entity.id
_entity.type
_entity.pdbx_description
1 polymer ?
#
loop_
_entity_poly.entity_id
_entity_poly.type
_entity_poly.pdbx_seq_one_letter_code
_entity_poly.pdbx_strand_id
1 'polypeptide(L)' 'MTAAGWTAEGAKDPLADEAWRAAIEHAAGCLACRTPGAGCETGERLLRVYEEAARQARCEEGE' A
#
# COMPACT_ATOMS: atom_id res chain seq x y z
N MET A 1 -7.57 7.91 28.83
CA MET A 1 -8.37 7.72 27.61
C MET A 1 -8.38 9.04 26.86
N THR A 2 -7.45 9.18 25.91
CA THR A 2 -7.32 10.20 24.83
C THR A 2 -5.83 10.23 24.47
N ALA A 3 -5.37 10.25 23.23
CA ALA A 3 -6.03 10.26 21.94
C ALA A 3 -5.20 9.37 21.02
N ALA A 4 -5.86 8.47 20.28
CA ALA A 4 -5.29 7.90 19.07
C ALA A 4 -5.12 9.08 18.10
N GLY A 5 -3.96 9.71 18.13
CA GLY A 5 -3.51 10.60 17.08
C GLY A 5 -3.33 9.74 15.84
N TRP A 6 -4.41 9.57 15.08
CA TRP A 6 -4.32 9.28 13.66
C TRP A 6 -3.67 10.52 13.02
N THR A 7 -2.35 10.62 13.14
CA THR A 7 -1.57 11.60 12.41
C THR A 7 -1.57 11.15 10.96
N ALA A 8 -2.36 11.85 10.15
CA ALA A 8 -2.35 11.75 8.69
C ALA A 8 -1.14 12.51 8.09
N GLU A 9 -0.06 12.72 8.85
CA GLU A 9 1.10 13.51 8.44
C GLU A 9 2.42 12.82 8.85
N GLY A 10 2.69 11.66 8.25
CA GLY A 10 4.06 11.26 7.89
C GLY A 10 4.04 11.20 6.36
N ALA A 11 5.04 11.79 5.69
CA ALA A 11 4.99 12.04 4.25
C ALA A 11 4.53 10.77 3.51
N LYS A 12 3.31 10.80 2.97
CA LYS A 12 2.83 9.72 2.13
C LYS A 12 3.71 9.78 0.89
N ASP A 13 4.76 8.98 0.91
CA ASP A 13 5.68 8.85 -0.21
C ASP A 13 4.83 8.68 -1.47
N PRO A 14 4.97 9.58 -2.46
CA PRO A 14 4.06 9.62 -3.61
C PRO A 14 4.10 8.31 -4.39
N LEU A 15 5.23 7.61 -4.38
CA LEU A 15 5.36 6.28 -4.96
C LEU A 15 4.56 5.23 -4.16
N ALA A 16 4.60 5.26 -2.83
CA ALA A 16 3.77 4.40 -1.98
C ALA A 16 2.26 4.68 -2.16
N ASP A 17 1.84 5.94 -2.24
CA ASP A 17 0.42 6.27 -2.46
C ASP A 17 -0.06 5.84 -3.86
N GLU A 18 0.76 6.04 -4.89
CA GLU A 18 0.48 5.59 -6.25
C GLU A 18 0.39 4.06 -6.33
N ALA A 19 1.36 3.35 -5.73
CA ALA A 19 1.37 1.89 -5.69
C ALA A 19 0.15 1.34 -4.94
N TRP A 20 -0.23 1.97 -3.83
CA TRP A 20 -1.42 1.60 -3.06
C TRP A 20 -2.70 1.82 -3.86
N ARG A 21 -2.84 2.98 -4.54
CA ARG A 21 -3.98 3.24 -5.42
C ARG A 21 -4.07 2.23 -6.56
N ALA A 22 -2.97 1.93 -7.23
CA ALA A 22 -2.92 0.94 -8.30
C ALA A 22 -3.35 -0.45 -7.82
N ALA A 23 -2.93 -0.85 -6.61
CA ALA A 23 -3.37 -2.12 -6.00
C ALA A 23 -4.90 -2.17 -5.78
N ILE A 24 -5.49 -1.08 -5.27
CA ILE A 24 -6.95 -0.98 -5.05
C ILE A 24 -7.70 -1.00 -6.38
N GLU A 25 -7.27 -0.21 -7.36
CA GLU A 25 -7.88 -0.14 -8.68
C GLU A 25 -7.83 -1.52 -9.38
N HIS A 26 -6.70 -2.23 -9.28
CA HIS A 26 -6.57 -3.59 -9.79
C HIS A 26 -7.52 -4.56 -9.09
N ALA A 27 -7.57 -4.55 -7.75
CA ALA A 27 -8.44 -5.45 -6.99
C ALA A 27 -9.93 -5.23 -7.30
N ALA A 28 -10.33 -4.00 -7.60
CA ALA A 28 -11.70 -3.69 -8.02
C ALA A 28 -12.07 -4.32 -9.38
N GLY A 29 -11.11 -4.39 -10.31
CA GLY A 29 -11.31 -4.97 -11.64
C GLY A 29 -11.03 -6.48 -11.74
N CYS A 30 -10.19 -7.03 -10.87
CA CYS A 30 -9.71 -8.40 -10.99
C CYS A 30 -10.64 -9.41 -10.27
N LEU A 31 -11.11 -10.44 -10.99
CA LEU A 31 -11.94 -11.50 -10.39
C LEU A 31 -11.13 -12.37 -9.41
N ALA A 32 -9.86 -12.62 -9.70
CA ALA A 32 -8.98 -13.39 -8.81
C ALA A 32 -8.81 -12.66 -7.47
N CYS A 33 -8.51 -11.36 -7.47
CA CYS A 33 -8.41 -10.59 -6.22
C CYS A 33 -9.72 -10.51 -5.42
N ARG A 34 -10.88 -10.61 -6.09
CA ARG A 34 -12.19 -10.65 -5.44
C ARG A 34 -12.57 -12.03 -4.91
N THR A 35 -11.86 -13.08 -5.31
CA THR A 35 -12.15 -14.45 -4.91
C THR A 35 -11.24 -14.82 -3.73
N PRO A 36 -11.79 -15.10 -2.54
CA PRO A 36 -10.99 -15.53 -1.40
C PRO A 36 -10.17 -16.78 -1.74
N GLY A 37 -8.86 -16.74 -1.46
CA GLY A 37 -7.95 -17.85 -1.73
C GLY A 37 -7.45 -17.97 -3.17
N ALA A 38 -7.90 -17.12 -4.11
CA ALA A 38 -7.29 -17.03 -5.42
C ALA A 38 -6.10 -16.04 -5.38
N GLY A 39 -4.91 -16.55 -5.70
CA GLY A 39 -3.72 -15.72 -5.86
C GLY A 39 -3.77 -14.91 -7.16
N CYS A 40 -3.28 -13.69 -7.14
CA CYS A 40 -3.12 -12.86 -8.33
C CYS A 40 -1.70 -12.28 -8.36
N GLU A 41 -0.88 -12.75 -9.30
CA GLU A 41 0.51 -12.30 -9.43
C GLU A 41 0.62 -10.77 -9.59
N THR A 42 -0.30 -10.17 -10.35
CA THR A 42 -0.34 -8.71 -10.54
C THR A 42 -0.65 -7.98 -9.24
N GLY A 43 -1.66 -8.44 -8.49
CA GLY A 43 -1.98 -7.89 -7.17
C GLY A 43 -0.83 -8.04 -6.17
N GLU A 44 -0.19 -9.21 -6.13
CA GLU A 44 0.98 -9.47 -5.27
C GLU A 44 2.17 -8.57 -5.62
N ARG A 45 2.41 -8.32 -6.91
CA ARG A 45 3.46 -7.40 -7.36
C ARG A 45 3.16 -5.96 -6.91
N LEU A 46 1.92 -5.50 -7.07
CA LEU A 46 1.50 -4.16 -6.65
C LEU A 46 1.65 -3.97 -5.14
N LEU A 47 1.27 -4.97 -4.35
CA LEU A 47 1.44 -4.96 -2.90
C LEU A 47 2.93 -4.92 -2.51
N ARG A 48 3.80 -5.70 -3.16
CA ARG A 48 5.24 -5.66 -2.90
C ARG A 48 5.84 -4.28 -3.17
N VAL A 49 5.46 -3.63 -4.27
CA VAL A 49 5.93 -2.27 -4.59
C VAL A 49 5.50 -1.28 -3.50
N TYR A 50 4.25 -1.34 -3.05
CA TYR A 50 3.77 -0.53 -1.94
C TYR A 50 4.56 -0.79 -0.64
N GLU A 51 4.77 -2.05 -0.27
CA GLU A 51 5.51 -2.42 0.94
C GLU A 51 6.98 -1.95 0.91
N GLU A 52 7.61 -2.02 -0.26
CA GLU A 52 8.97 -1.53 -0.47
C GLU A 52 9.05 0.00 -0.40
N ALA A 53 8.11 0.72 -1.01
CA ALA A 53 8.02 2.17 -0.94
C ALA A 53 7.72 2.64 0.49
N ALA A 54 6.77 2.00 1.16
CA ALA A 54 6.45 2.28 2.56
C ALA A 54 7.62 1.99 3.51
N ARG A 55 8.46 0.99 3.20
CA ARG A 55 9.69 0.71 3.96
C ARG A 55 10.74 1.81 3.76
N GLN A 56 10.94 2.27 2.53
CA GLN A 56 11.88 3.34 2.20
C GLN A 56 11.50 4.65 2.90
N ALA A 57 10.22 5.04 2.81
CA ALA A 57 9.70 6.22 3.49
C ALA A 57 10.02 6.23 5.00
N ARG A 58 9.88 5.08 5.67
CA ARG A 58 10.20 4.94 7.11
C ARG A 58 11.71 4.95 7.42
N CYS A 59 12.55 4.60 6.45
CA CYS A 59 14.01 4.63 6.61
C CYS A 59 14.58 6.04 6.34
N GLU A 60 13.98 6.80 5.43
CA GLU A 60 14.41 8.16 5.07
C GLU A 60 13.96 9.22 6.10
N GLU A 61 12.94 8.93 6.93
CA GLU A 61 12.49 9.80 8.03
C GLU A 61 13.39 9.75 9.29
N GLY A 62 14.47 8.97 9.28
CA GLY A 62 15.33 8.68 10.44
C GLY A 62 16.77 9.22 10.38
N GLU A 63 17.09 10.15 9.49
CA GLU A 63 18.44 10.74 9.34
C GLU A 63 18.48 12.25 9.64
#